data_AF-A0A934FDH0-F1
#
_entry.id   AF-A0A934FDH0-F1
#
_cell.length_a   1.000
_cell.length_b   1.000
_cell.length_c   1.000
_cell.angle_alpha   90.00
_cell.angle_beta   90.00
_cell.angle_gamma   90.00
#
_symmetry.space_group_name_H-M   'P 1'
#
loop_
_entity.id
_entity.type
_entity.pdbx_description
1 polymer ?
#
loop_
_entity_poly.entity_id
_entity_poly.type
_entity_poly.pdbx_seq_one_letter_code
_entity_poly.pdbx_strand_id
1 'polypeptide(L)'
;MAIDPQVHDRILAQLGPAYAHAYPKILEQKYPHILEKIASLTSPVEIEKFFENLMLTQRTGRQGFPVEVFDELMVLIGVFRKLHLLREPPKQDGDVWSWVSEIGYEAGEHHNE
;
A
#
# COMPACT_ATOMS: atom_id res chain seq x y z
N MET A 1 20.27 -6.17 -4.44
CA MET A 1 20.16 -4.75 -4.85
C MET A 1 19.50 -4.04 -3.70
N ALA A 2 20.19 -3.10 -3.06
CA ALA A 2 19.59 -2.25 -2.03
C ALA A 2 18.83 -1.11 -2.73
N ILE A 3 17.66 -0.75 -2.23
CA ILE A 3 16.92 0.40 -2.72
C ILE A 3 17.72 1.68 -2.46
N ASP A 4 17.49 2.72 -3.25
CA ASP A 4 18.11 4.01 -3.00
C ASP A 4 17.71 4.54 -1.60
N PRO A 5 18.65 4.97 -0.75
CA PRO A 5 18.34 5.49 0.59
C PRO A 5 17.33 6.65 0.58
N GLN A 6 17.31 7.44 -0.50
CA GLN A 6 16.36 8.53 -0.67
C GLN A 6 14.92 8.02 -0.87
N VAL A 7 14.74 6.84 -1.46
CA VAL A 7 13.43 6.22 -1.64
C VAL A 7 12.90 5.74 -0.29
N HIS A 8 13.76 5.11 0.52
CA HIS A 8 13.42 4.72 1.88
C HIS A 8 12.96 5.92 2.72
N ASP A 9 13.76 6.99 2.72
CA ASP A 9 13.47 8.21 3.48
C ASP A 9 12.18 8.89 3.01
N ARG A 10 11.92 8.93 1.70
CA ARG A 10 10.66 9.48 1.15
C ARG A 10 9.43 8.74 1.62
N ILE A 11 9.46 7.41 1.63
CA ILE A 11 8.32 6.62 2.12
C ILE A 11 8.13 6.86 3.61
N LEU A 12 9.20 6.86 4.41
CA LEU A 12 9.10 7.19 5.83
C LEU A 12 8.58 8.60 6.07
N ALA A 13 8.96 9.58 5.25
CA ALA A 13 8.45 10.94 5.32
C ALA A 13 6.96 11.01 4.97
N GLN A 14 6.49 10.23 3.98
CA GLN A 14 5.07 10.10 3.66
C GLN A 14 4.27 9.43 4.78
N LEU A 15 4.82 8.38 5.40
CA LEU A 15 4.20 7.67 6.53
C LEU A 15 4.20 8.51 7.82
N GLY A 16 5.23 9.34 7.99
CA GLY A 16 5.48 10.06 9.23
C GLY A 16 5.92 9.13 10.38
N PRO A 17 6.34 9.72 11.52
CA PRO A 17 6.87 8.97 12.66
C PRO A 17 5.83 8.04 13.30
N ALA A 18 4.54 8.38 13.21
CA ALA A 18 3.44 7.59 13.76
C ALA A 18 3.27 6.23 13.06
N TYR A 19 3.60 6.15 11.77
CA TYR A 19 3.42 4.95 10.95
C TYR A 19 4.72 4.39 10.37
N ALA A 20 5.88 4.77 10.91
CA ALA A 20 7.17 4.23 10.48
C ALA A 20 7.25 2.69 10.59
N HIS A 21 6.48 2.09 11.51
CA HIS A 21 6.36 0.63 11.66
C HIS A 21 5.64 -0.05 10.49
N ALA A 22 4.84 0.69 9.71
CA ALA A 22 4.12 0.20 8.53
C ALA A 22 4.97 0.22 7.25
N TYR A 23 6.26 0.53 7.37
CA TYR A 23 7.19 0.48 6.25
C TYR A 23 7.31 -0.95 5.69
N PRO A 24 7.09 -1.16 4.38
CA PRO A 24 6.99 -2.51 3.79
C PRO A 24 8.39 -3.06 3.44
N LYS A 25 8.99 -3.78 4.38
CA LYS A 25 10.38 -4.29 4.27
C LYS A 25 10.49 -5.44 3.29
N ILE A 26 9.50 -6.33 3.24
CA ILE A 26 9.47 -7.48 2.34
C ILE A 26 9.23 -6.98 0.91
N LEU A 27 8.39 -5.97 0.72
CA LEU A 27 8.19 -5.31 -0.56
C LEU A 27 9.48 -4.64 -1.05
N GLU A 28 10.22 -3.95 -0.18
CA GLU A 28 11.53 -3.38 -0.50
C GLU A 28 12.51 -4.45 -1.00
N GLN A 29 12.57 -5.59 -0.30
CA GLN A 29 13.52 -6.66 -0.62
C GLN A 29 13.17 -7.42 -1.90
N LYS A 30 11.88 -7.77 -2.07
CA LYS A 30 11.42 -8.62 -3.19
C LYS A 30 11.05 -7.80 -4.43
N TYR A 31 10.55 -6.57 -4.25
CA TYR A 31 10.04 -5.71 -5.31
C TYR A 31 10.44 -4.24 -5.13
N PRO A 32 11.75 -3.91 -5.09
CA PRO A 32 12.21 -2.54 -4.85
C PRO A 32 11.63 -1.52 -5.85
N HIS A 33 11.48 -1.91 -7.11
CA HIS A 33 10.89 -1.09 -8.17
C HIS A 33 9.44 -0.63 -7.91
N ILE A 34 8.64 -1.42 -7.18
CA ILE A 34 7.29 -1.03 -6.77
C ILE A 34 7.39 0.11 -5.75
N LEU A 35 8.27 -0.06 -4.76
CA LEU A 35 8.44 0.92 -3.69
C LEU A 35 9.04 2.23 -4.22
N GLU A 36 10.02 2.15 -5.14
CA GLU A 36 10.54 3.30 -5.88
C GLU A 36 9.44 4.05 -6.63
N LYS A 37 8.53 3.30 -7.27
CA LYS A 37 7.40 3.90 -7.97
C LYS A 37 6.48 4.62 -6.99
N ILE A 38 6.10 4.00 -5.87
CA ILE A 38 5.27 4.65 -4.84
C ILE A 38 5.95 5.92 -4.32
N ALA A 39 7.25 5.88 -4.01
CA ALA A 39 7.99 7.04 -3.52
C ALA A 39 8.12 8.17 -4.54
N SER A 40 8.04 7.85 -5.84
CA SER A 40 8.02 8.84 -6.93
C SER A 40 6.65 9.51 -7.09
N LEU A 41 5.58 8.86 -6.63
CA LEU A 41 4.22 9.37 -6.72
C LEU A 41 3.90 10.19 -5.46
N THR A 42 3.40 11.40 -5.68
CA THR A 42 2.96 12.32 -4.61
C THR A 42 1.50 12.72 -4.75
N SER A 43 0.87 12.39 -5.89
CA SER A 43 -0.53 12.66 -6.15
C SER A 43 -1.40 11.50 -5.64
N PRO A 44 -2.39 11.75 -4.77
CA PRO A 44 -3.30 10.72 -4.28
C PRO A 44 -3.98 9.91 -5.39
N VAL A 45 -4.29 10.58 -6.50
CA VAL A 45 -4.89 10.00 -7.71
C VAL A 45 -3.97 8.97 -8.36
N GLU A 46 -2.68 9.28 -8.46
CA GLU A 46 -1.71 8.41 -9.10
C GLU A 46 -1.32 7.24 -8.21
N ILE A 47 -1.20 7.48 -6.90
CA ILE A 47 -0.89 6.44 -5.91
C ILE A 47 -2.04 5.42 -5.87
N GLU A 48 -3.29 5.89 -5.80
CA GLU A 48 -4.48 5.02 -5.83
C GLU A 48 -4.52 4.17 -7.10
N LYS A 49 -4.42 4.82 -8.27
CA LYS A 49 -4.42 4.12 -9.56
C LYS A 49 -3.26 3.12 -9.66
N PHE A 50 -2.11 3.42 -9.07
CA PHE A 50 -0.98 2.50 -9.02
C PHE A 50 -1.31 1.25 -8.20
N PHE A 51 -1.85 1.41 -6.99
CA PHE A 51 -2.27 0.29 -6.16
C PHE A 51 -3.42 -0.51 -6.80
N GLU A 52 -4.41 0.15 -7.42
CA GLU A 52 -5.46 -0.53 -8.18
C GLU A 52 -4.87 -1.43 -9.26
N ASN A 53 -3.95 -0.90 -10.07
CA ASN A 53 -3.29 -1.69 -11.11
C ASN A 53 -2.47 -2.84 -10.51
N LEU A 54 -1.84 -2.62 -9.35
CA LEU A 54 -1.08 -3.64 -8.64
C LEU A 54 -1.97 -4.79 -8.13
N MET A 55 -3.19 -4.47 -7.70
CA MET A 55 -4.18 -5.45 -7.25
C MET A 55 -4.94 -6.11 -8.42
N LEU A 56 -5.21 -5.36 -9.49
CA LEU A 56 -5.88 -5.81 -10.73
C LEU A 56 -5.02 -6.71 -11.60
N THR A 57 -3.70 -6.66 -11.46
CA THR A 57 -2.78 -7.48 -12.26
C THR A 57 -2.85 -8.98 -11.96
N GLN A 58 -3.82 -9.43 -11.16
CA GLN A 58 -4.31 -10.81 -11.09
C GLN A 58 -4.92 -11.35 -12.40
N ARG A 59 -4.84 -10.63 -13.52
CA ARG A 59 -5.29 -11.11 -14.85
C ARG A 59 -4.36 -12.20 -15.39
N THR A 60 -4.78 -13.45 -15.17
CA THR A 60 -4.50 -14.68 -15.94
C THR A 60 -3.03 -14.95 -16.29
N GLY A 61 -2.41 -15.88 -15.56
CA GLY A 61 -1.13 -16.51 -15.94
C GLY A 61 0.12 -16.01 -15.21
N ARG A 62 -0.02 -15.11 -14.23
CA ARG A 62 1.06 -14.73 -13.32
C ARG A 62 0.80 -15.29 -11.92
N GLN A 63 1.84 -15.83 -11.28
CA GLN A 63 1.82 -16.09 -9.84
C GLN A 63 1.61 -14.73 -9.16
N GLY A 64 0.54 -14.60 -8.37
CA GLY A 64 0.25 -13.37 -7.62
C GLY A 64 1.38 -13.02 -6.64
N PHE A 65 1.18 -11.97 -5.84
CA PHE A 65 2.13 -11.67 -4.77
C PHE A 65 2.16 -12.81 -3.74
N PRO A 66 3.33 -13.13 -3.18
CA PRO A 66 3.41 -13.92 -1.96
C PRO A 66 2.53 -13.29 -0.88
N VAL A 67 1.89 -14.10 -0.04
CA VAL A 67 0.98 -13.63 1.03
C VAL A 67 1.65 -12.55 1.88
N GLU A 68 2.91 -12.74 2.25
CA GLU A 68 3.69 -11.78 3.05
C GLU A 68 3.80 -10.39 2.40
N VAL A 69 3.89 -10.34 1.06
CA VAL A 69 4.00 -9.09 0.29
C VAL A 69 2.63 -8.45 0.13
N PHE A 70 1.59 -9.28 -0.04
CA PHE A 70 0.22 -8.82 -0.06
C PHE A 70 -0.17 -8.17 1.27
N ASP A 71 0.18 -8.78 2.39
CA ASP A 71 -0.12 -8.25 3.73
C ASP A 71 0.56 -6.89 3.96
N GLU A 72 1.84 -6.75 3.61
CA GLU A 72 2.52 -5.45 3.70
C GLU A 72 1.88 -4.40 2.80
N LEU A 73 1.46 -4.76 1.58
CA LEU A 73 0.75 -3.85 0.69
C LEU A 73 -0.59 -3.41 1.29
N MET A 74 -1.34 -4.32 1.91
CA MET A 74 -2.61 -4.00 2.56
C MET A 74 -2.41 -3.05 3.75
N VAL A 75 -1.42 -3.32 4.61
CA VAL A 75 -1.06 -2.44 5.73
C VAL A 75 -0.68 -1.05 5.21
N LEU A 76 0.16 -0.99 4.18
CA LEU A 76 0.59 0.27 3.55
C LEU A 76 -0.60 1.08 3.01
N ILE A 77 -1.50 0.42 2.26
CA ILE A 77 -2.72 1.03 1.72
C ILE A 77 -3.61 1.56 2.85
N GLY A 78 -3.79 0.78 3.92
CA GLY A 78 -4.57 1.19 5.10
C GLY A 78 -4.01 2.45 5.74
N VAL A 79 -2.69 2.52 5.91
CA VAL A 79 -2.03 3.73 6.44
C VAL A 79 -2.15 4.92 5.49
N PHE A 80 -1.93 4.71 4.19
CA PHE A 80 -2.06 5.78 3.21
C PHE A 80 -3.50 6.35 3.16
N ARG A 81 -4.52 5.51 3.37
CA ARG A 81 -5.91 5.97 3.57
C ARG A 81 -6.07 6.80 4.85
N LYS A 82 -5.55 6.31 5.98
CA LYS A 82 -5.59 7.05 7.26
C LYS A 82 -4.89 8.41 7.17
N LEU A 83 -3.86 8.52 6.34
CA LEU A 83 -3.12 9.76 6.08
C LEU A 83 -3.75 10.64 4.98
N HIS A 84 -4.90 10.25 4.43
CA HIS A 84 -5.55 10.93 3.30
C HIS A 84 -4.65 11.09 2.05
N LEU A 85 -3.67 10.19 1.91
CA LEU A 85 -2.79 10.09 0.73
C LEU A 85 -3.43 9.30 -0.41
N LEU A 86 -4.57 8.67 -0.16
CA LEU A 86 -5.43 8.05 -1.17
C LEU A 86 -6.75 8.79 -1.19
N ARG A 87 -7.42 8.77 -2.35
CA ARG A 87 -8.79 9.25 -2.42
C ARG A 87 -9.70 8.29 -1.64
N GLU A 88 -10.78 8.84 -1.08
CA GLU A 88 -11.84 7.99 -0.56
C GLU A 88 -12.39 7.15 -1.72
N PRO A 89 -12.42 5.82 -1.60
CA PRO A 89 -12.92 4.98 -2.67
C PRO A 89 -14.37 5.38 -2.94
N PRO A 90 -14.79 5.49 -4.21
CA PRO A 90 -16.20 5.60 -4.51
C PRO A 90 -16.89 4.37 -3.91
N LYS A 91 -18.01 4.58 -3.19
CA LYS A 91 -18.84 3.49 -2.60
C LYS A 91 -19.57 2.71 -3.70
N GLN A 92 -18.83 2.15 -4.65
CA GLN A 92 -19.36 1.37 -5.75
C GLN A 92 -19.04 -0.10 -5.51
N ASP A 93 -20.09 -0.91 -5.41
CA ASP A 93 -19.99 -2.36 -5.33
C ASP A 93 -19.26 -2.93 -6.55
N GLY A 94 -18.28 -3.80 -6.32
CA GLY A 94 -17.53 -4.49 -7.37
C GLY A 94 -16.20 -3.84 -7.79
N ASP A 95 -15.78 -2.76 -7.12
CA ASP A 95 -14.44 -2.21 -7.31
C ASP A 95 -13.36 -3.05 -6.60
N VAL A 96 -12.12 -2.96 -7.09
CA VAL A 96 -10.93 -3.65 -6.58
C VAL A 96 -10.77 -3.43 -5.07
N TRP A 97 -11.18 -2.25 -4.61
CA TRP A 97 -11.15 -1.81 -3.23
C TRP A 97 -12.24 -2.41 -2.33
N SER A 98 -13.32 -2.98 -2.90
CA SER A 98 -14.38 -3.66 -2.14
C SER A 98 -13.82 -4.91 -1.45
N TRP A 99 -13.09 -5.73 -2.21
CA TRP A 99 -12.42 -6.93 -1.68
C TRP A 99 -11.39 -6.60 -0.61
N VAL A 100 -10.63 -5.50 -0.78
CA VAL A 100 -9.66 -5.04 0.24
C VAL A 100 -10.34 -4.63 1.54
N SER A 101 -11.55 -4.04 1.45
CA SER A 101 -12.32 -3.61 2.61
C SER A 101 -13.00 -4.80 3.31
N GLU A 102 -13.43 -5.81 2.55
CA GLU A 102 -14.01 -7.06 3.07
C GLU A 102 -13.00 -7.99 3.75
N ILE A 103 -11.70 -7.93 3.39
CA ILE A 103 -10.64 -8.72 4.04
C ILE A 103 -10.39 -8.27 5.50
N GLY A 104 -11.04 -7.19 5.96
CA GLY A 104 -11.02 -6.84 7.38
C GLY A 104 -9.63 -6.42 7.86
N TYR A 105 -8.96 -5.54 7.09
CA TYR A 105 -7.86 -4.74 7.64
C TYR A 105 -8.45 -3.66 8.57
N GLU A 106 -9.05 -4.12 9.67
CA GLU A 106 -9.22 -3.35 10.88
C GLU A 106 -7.81 -3.01 11.36
N ALA A 107 -7.29 -1.88 10.89
CA ALA A 107 -6.05 -1.34 11.37
C ALA A 107 -6.25 -1.00 12.85
N GLY A 108 -5.98 -2.00 13.70
CA GLY A 108 -6.29 -2.09 15.12
C GLY A 108 -6.68 -0.77 15.74
N GLU A 109 -7.98 -0.49 15.78
CA GLU A 109 -8.51 0.32 16.86
C GLU A 109 -8.44 -0.54 18.11
N HIS A 110 -7.30 -0.48 18.81
CA HIS A 110 -7.33 -0.63 20.25
C HIS A 110 -8.10 0.59 20.78
N HIS A 111 -9.43 0.47 20.73
CA HIS A 111 -10.35 1.18 21.59
C HIS A 111 -9.88 0.92 23.02
N ASN A 112 -9.18 1.88 23.61
CA ASN A 112 -8.90 1.85 25.04
C ASN A 112 -10.13 2.42 25.74
N GLU A 113 -10.85 1.54 26.42
CA GLU A 113 -11.93 1.84 27.37
C GLU A 113 -11.53 2.88 28.43
#